data_AF-A0A2M6GEN9-F1
#
_entry.id   AF-A0A2M6GEN9-F1
#
_cell.length_a   1.000
_cell.length_b   1.000
_cell.length_c   1.000
_cell.angle_alpha   90.00
_cell.angle_beta   90.00
_cell.angle_gamma   90.00
#
_symmetry.space_group_name_H-M   'P 1'
#
loop_
_entity.id
_entity.type
_entity.pdbx_description
1 polymer ?
#
loop_
_entity_poly.entity_id
_entity_poly.type
_entity_poly.pdbx_seq_one_letter_code
_entity_poly.pdbx_strand_id
1 'polypeptide(L)'
;MEFLERAEYYFLPEKYHRKHDICEFLIGQIESFITEDTYKGLKVYVYEVNANDVETHDEHVFDFLLRTNRTKEHDEIITRQIIYGLIIDICYFVQESLLASMKKRLTVTFALIRKPFVFDLIILLRLYLTEDFIQQFNTIEKFDTTKLEKDDLIELINFSAKILITTAIQPNDVYNFIFNLSESDSLINITNRALHPSTTRNKQNLTGLQNINFIFSTEKEIEKQWDYLYNRLPLLLTYMLEVIEFMVNDTLKIDDDFYFKRLKYRAEFLSNKMNNK
;
A
#
# COMPACT_ATOMS: atom_id res chain seq x y z
N MET A 1 -15.57 9.49 -12.73
CA MET A 1 -15.21 8.07 -12.84
C MET A 1 -16.46 7.30 -13.20
N GLU A 2 -16.64 7.00 -14.49
CA GLU A 2 -17.52 5.90 -14.89
C GLU A 2 -16.87 4.63 -14.36
N PHE A 3 -17.52 3.93 -13.42
CA PHE A 3 -17.14 2.56 -13.14
C PHE A 3 -17.22 1.81 -14.46
N LEU A 4 -16.07 1.33 -14.94
CA LEU A 4 -16.00 0.45 -16.10
C LEU A 4 -17.06 -0.63 -15.94
N GLU A 5 -18.01 -0.67 -16.88
CA GLU A 5 -18.96 -1.76 -17.07
C GLU A 5 -18.17 -3.04 -17.33
N ARG A 6 -17.70 -3.70 -16.27
CA ARG A 6 -17.19 -5.07 -16.28
C ARG A 6 -17.01 -5.57 -14.86
N ALA A 7 -17.72 -6.64 -14.53
CA ALA A 7 -17.12 -7.74 -13.81
C ALA A 7 -17.93 -9.01 -14.05
N GLU A 8 -17.55 -9.76 -15.10
CA GLU A 8 -17.64 -11.20 -14.94
C GLU A 8 -16.70 -11.53 -13.77
N TYR A 9 -17.24 -11.93 -12.62
CA TYR A 9 -16.45 -12.34 -11.45
C TYR A 9 -15.63 -13.63 -11.69
N TYR A 10 -15.57 -14.11 -12.94
CA TYR A 10 -14.92 -15.33 -13.39
C TYR A 10 -15.26 -16.53 -12.51
N PHE A 11 -14.31 -16.97 -11.67
CA PHE A 11 -14.44 -18.12 -10.79
C PHE A 11 -14.64 -17.72 -9.32
N LEU A 12 -14.72 -16.42 -9.01
CA LEU A 12 -14.88 -15.94 -7.65
C LEU A 12 -16.29 -16.27 -7.15
N PRO A 13 -16.45 -16.97 -6.01
CA PRO A 13 -17.75 -17.25 -5.42
C PRO A 13 -18.52 -15.98 -5.05
N GLU A 14 -19.85 -16.00 -5.24
CA GLU A 14 -20.76 -14.87 -4.97
C GLU A 14 -20.60 -14.27 -3.56
N LYS A 15 -20.31 -15.12 -2.56
CA LYS A 15 -20.08 -14.68 -1.18
C LYS A 15 -18.94 -13.66 -1.02
N TYR A 16 -18.04 -13.54 -2.00
CA TYR A 16 -16.92 -12.60 -1.97
C TYR A 16 -17.10 -11.38 -2.89
N HIS A 17 -18.07 -11.38 -3.81
CA HIS A 17 -18.24 -10.31 -4.80
C HIS A 17 -18.28 -8.94 -4.16
N ARG A 18 -19.10 -8.77 -3.11
CA ARG A 18 -19.18 -7.50 -2.39
C ARG A 18 -17.83 -7.05 -1.81
N LYS A 19 -17.07 -7.97 -1.21
CA LYS A 19 -15.77 -7.65 -0.61
C LYS A 19 -14.74 -7.32 -1.70
N HIS A 20 -14.85 -7.96 -2.85
CA HIS A 20 -14.07 -7.61 -4.04
C HIS A 20 -14.38 -6.19 -4.52
N ASP A 21 -15.66 -5.84 -4.68
CA ASP A 21 -16.07 -4.48 -5.08
C ASP A 21 -15.56 -3.42 -4.08
N ILE A 22 -15.52 -3.74 -2.78
CA ILE A 22 -14.92 -2.85 -1.76
C ILE A 22 -13.43 -2.67 -2.02
N CYS A 23 -12.69 -3.75 -2.28
CA CYS A 23 -11.27 -3.65 -2.58
C CYS A 23 -11.02 -2.82 -3.86
N GLU A 24 -11.77 -3.04 -4.93
CA GLU A 24 -11.67 -2.27 -6.18
C GLU A 24 -12.01 -0.80 -5.97
N PHE A 25 -13.04 -0.51 -5.18
CA PHE A 25 -13.38 0.85 -4.80
C PHE A 25 -12.26 1.53 -4.02
N LEU A 26 -11.72 0.87 -2.99
CA LEU A 26 -10.66 1.44 -2.14
C LEU A 26 -9.38 1.67 -2.94
N ILE A 27 -8.98 0.74 -3.81
CA ILE A 27 -7.81 0.94 -4.67
C ILE A 27 -8.06 2.04 -5.71
N GLY A 28 -9.29 2.20 -6.22
CA GLY A 28 -9.66 3.33 -7.07
C GLY A 28 -9.57 4.69 -6.34
N GLN A 29 -9.88 4.72 -5.04
CA GLN A 29 -9.64 5.90 -4.21
C GLN A 29 -8.14 6.19 -4.04
N ILE A 30 -7.29 5.17 -3.91
CA ILE A 30 -5.83 5.34 -3.88
C ILE A 30 -5.32 5.82 -5.24
N GLU A 31 -5.79 5.22 -6.34
CA GLU A 31 -5.42 5.58 -7.71
C GLU A 31 -5.79 7.03 -8.05
N SER A 32 -6.89 7.55 -7.49
CA SER A 32 -7.28 8.94 -7.72
C SER A 32 -6.19 9.96 -7.35
N PHE A 33 -5.31 9.65 -6.38
CA PHE A 33 -4.16 10.50 -6.02
C PHE A 33 -3.14 10.69 -7.14
N ILE A 34 -3.13 9.81 -8.14
CA ILE A 34 -2.19 9.89 -9.27
C ILE A 34 -2.89 10.22 -10.60
N THR A 35 -4.21 10.16 -10.66
CA THR A 35 -5.00 10.41 -11.87
C THR A 35 -5.75 11.74 -11.87
N GLU A 36 -6.16 12.26 -10.71
CA GLU A 36 -6.95 13.50 -10.64
C GLU A 36 -6.04 14.75 -10.60
N ASP A 37 -6.46 15.81 -11.32
CA ASP A 37 -5.69 17.06 -11.43
C ASP A 37 -5.44 17.76 -10.08
N THR A 38 -6.35 17.59 -9.12
CA THR A 38 -6.19 18.09 -7.74
C THR A 38 -4.87 17.65 -7.10
N TYR A 39 -4.35 16.48 -7.50
CA TYR A 39 -3.13 15.89 -6.98
C TYR A 39 -1.95 15.95 -7.95
N LYS A 40 -2.06 16.71 -9.05
CA LYS A 40 -0.98 16.90 -10.04
C LYS A 40 0.31 17.41 -9.38
N GLY A 41 0.14 18.15 -8.29
CA GLY A 41 1.22 18.58 -7.42
C GLY A 41 1.95 17.45 -6.69
N LEU A 42 1.66 16.15 -6.89
CA LEU A 42 2.53 15.01 -6.51
C LEU A 42 3.59 14.69 -7.58
N LYS A 43 3.31 15.06 -8.84
CA LYS A 43 4.12 14.71 -10.01
C LYS A 43 4.91 15.89 -10.54
N VAL A 44 4.31 17.08 -10.55
CA VAL A 44 4.87 18.27 -11.20
C VAL A 44 5.12 19.34 -10.16
N TYR A 45 6.35 19.87 -10.17
CA TYR A 45 6.82 20.89 -9.26
C TYR A 45 7.43 22.06 -10.00
N VAL A 46 7.16 23.26 -9.50
CA VAL A 46 7.71 24.51 -10.02
C VAL A 46 8.27 25.29 -8.85
N TYR A 47 9.55 25.63 -8.94
CA TYR A 47 10.23 26.50 -7.99
C TYR A 47 10.80 27.70 -8.75
N GLU A 48 10.74 28.87 -8.14
CA GLU A 48 11.39 30.06 -8.68
C GLU A 48 12.89 30.01 -8.37
N VAL A 49 13.69 30.11 -9.43
CA VAL A 49 15.15 30.10 -9.37
C VAL A 49 15.70 31.40 -9.95
N ASN A 50 16.86 31.85 -9.46
CA ASN A 50 17.55 32.97 -10.07
C ASN A 50 18.14 32.51 -11.40
N ALA A 51 17.86 33.24 -12.48
CA ALA A 51 18.37 32.92 -13.81
C ALA A 51 19.90 32.83 -13.87
N ASN A 52 20.61 33.53 -12.98
CA ASN A 52 22.07 33.50 -12.91
C ASN A 52 22.63 32.21 -12.28
N ASP A 53 21.84 31.48 -11.49
CA ASP A 53 22.28 30.25 -10.82
C ASP A 53 22.11 29.00 -11.69
N VAL A 54 21.26 29.11 -12.71
CA VAL A 54 20.95 28.04 -13.66
C VAL A 54 22.10 27.93 -14.66
N GLU A 55 23.03 27.01 -14.41
CA GLU A 55 24.01 26.63 -15.43
C GLU A 55 23.29 25.93 -16.59
N THR A 56 23.71 26.26 -17.81
CA THR A 56 22.97 25.92 -19.03
C THR A 56 23.24 24.52 -19.57
N HIS A 57 24.09 23.71 -18.92
CA HIS A 57 24.52 22.42 -19.47
C HIS A 57 24.54 21.29 -18.43
N ASP A 58 23.76 20.24 -18.69
CA ASP A 58 23.83 18.86 -18.17
C ASP A 58 23.87 18.61 -16.64
N GLU A 59 23.68 19.62 -15.79
CA GLU A 59 23.53 19.44 -14.33
C GLU A 59 22.19 18.74 -14.00
N HIS A 60 22.23 17.71 -13.15
CA HIS A 60 21.02 17.07 -12.64
C HIS A 60 20.31 18.00 -11.66
N VAL A 61 18.96 18.03 -11.68
CA VAL A 61 18.17 18.96 -10.84
C VAL A 61 18.47 18.84 -9.34
N PHE A 62 18.79 17.63 -8.86
CA PHE A 62 19.16 17.42 -7.46
C PHE A 62 20.52 18.02 -7.12
N ASP A 63 21.51 17.91 -8.01
CA ASP A 63 22.84 18.50 -7.80
C ASP A 63 22.74 20.02 -7.77
N PHE A 64 21.94 20.60 -8.67
CA PHE A 64 21.62 22.04 -8.70
C PHE A 64 21.05 22.53 -7.36
N LEU A 65 20.08 21.80 -6.80
CA LEU A 65 19.44 22.18 -5.53
C LEU A 65 20.43 22.11 -4.37
N LEU A 66 21.26 21.08 -4.31
CA LEU A 66 22.27 20.94 -3.25
C LEU A 66 23.34 22.04 -3.36
N ARG A 67 23.85 22.31 -4.56
CA ARG A 67 24.85 23.36 -4.82
C ARG A 67 24.34 24.75 -4.46
N THR A 68 23.05 25.03 -4.66
CA THR A 68 22.42 26.32 -4.36
C THR A 68 21.89 26.44 -2.93
N ASN A 69 22.23 25.50 -2.03
CA ASN A 69 21.76 25.43 -0.64
C ASN A 69 20.23 25.33 -0.51
N ARG A 70 19.56 24.68 -1.46
CA ARG A 70 18.11 24.44 -1.50
C ARG A 70 17.77 23.00 -1.08
N THR A 71 18.34 22.57 0.05
CA THR A 71 18.16 21.20 0.58
C THR A 71 16.70 20.91 0.91
N LYS A 72 15.93 21.93 1.31
CA LYS A 72 14.51 21.75 1.62
C LYS A 72 13.71 21.38 0.37
N GLU A 73 13.90 22.11 -0.72
CA GLU A 73 13.25 21.83 -2.00
C GLU A 73 13.71 20.48 -2.59
N HIS A 74 14.99 20.14 -2.42
CA HIS A 74 15.51 18.83 -2.77
C HIS A 74 14.76 17.70 -2.06
N ASP A 75 14.68 17.77 -0.74
CA ASP A 75 14.04 16.75 0.09
C ASP A 75 12.52 16.66 -0.14
N GLU A 76 11.87 17.80 -0.39
CA GLU A 76 10.46 17.86 -0.80
C GLU A 76 10.22 17.11 -2.12
N ILE A 77 11.02 17.36 -3.16
CA ILE A 77 10.86 16.69 -4.46
C ILE A 77 11.06 15.19 -4.32
N ILE A 78 12.08 14.74 -3.57
CA ILE A 78 12.34 13.32 -3.35
C ILE A 78 11.18 12.67 -2.60
N THR A 79 10.73 13.26 -1.50
CA THR A 79 9.58 12.76 -0.71
C THR A 79 8.36 12.55 -1.60
N ARG A 80 8.05 13.54 -2.42
CA ARG A 80 6.92 13.54 -3.34
C ARG A 80 7.04 12.49 -4.44
N GLN A 81 8.22 12.34 -5.04
CA GLN A 81 8.48 11.30 -6.03
C GLN A 81 8.37 9.89 -5.44
N ILE A 82 8.84 9.70 -4.20
CA ILE A 82 8.69 8.42 -3.48
C ILE A 82 7.21 8.12 -3.26
N ILE A 83 6.42 9.07 -2.74
CA ILE A 83 4.96 8.90 -2.55
C ILE A 83 4.28 8.55 -3.87
N TYR A 84 4.52 9.33 -4.93
CA TYR A 84 3.90 9.12 -6.24
C TYR A 84 4.25 7.73 -6.81
N GLY A 85 5.53 7.33 -6.73
CA GLY A 85 6.01 6.03 -7.19
C GLY A 85 5.41 4.87 -6.40
N LEU A 86 5.35 4.98 -5.06
CA LEU A 86 4.76 3.95 -4.20
C LEU A 86 3.26 3.79 -4.46
N ILE A 87 2.51 4.89 -4.67
CA ILE A 87 1.08 4.81 -4.99
C ILE A 87 0.87 4.05 -6.30
N ILE A 88 1.64 4.36 -7.35
CA ILE A 88 1.57 3.64 -8.63
C ILE A 88 1.82 2.14 -8.44
N ASP A 89 2.89 1.80 -7.72
CA ASP A 89 3.29 0.41 -7.51
C ASP A 89 2.21 -0.34 -6.71
N ILE A 90 1.69 0.26 -5.64
CA ILE A 90 0.57 -0.28 -4.86
C ILE A 90 -0.66 -0.52 -5.74
N CYS A 91 -1.07 0.46 -6.56
CA CYS A 91 -2.21 0.34 -7.46
C CYS A 91 -2.04 -0.86 -8.40
N TYR A 92 -0.92 -0.95 -9.12
CA TYR A 92 -0.69 -2.03 -10.08
C TYR A 92 -0.65 -3.40 -9.42
N PHE A 93 0.09 -3.56 -8.32
CA PHE A 93 0.18 -4.85 -7.64
C PHE A 93 -1.16 -5.29 -7.05
N VAL A 94 -1.94 -4.37 -6.44
CA VAL A 94 -3.25 -4.70 -5.87
C VAL A 94 -4.26 -5.01 -6.98
N GLN A 95 -4.38 -4.19 -8.02
CA GLN A 95 -5.32 -4.41 -9.13
C GLN A 95 -5.06 -5.76 -9.82
N GLU A 96 -3.79 -6.07 -10.14
CA GLU A 96 -3.43 -7.36 -10.73
C GLU A 96 -3.66 -8.53 -9.77
N SER A 97 -3.48 -8.33 -8.45
CA SER A 97 -3.78 -9.37 -7.45
C SER A 97 -5.28 -9.70 -7.38
N LEU A 98 -6.14 -8.68 -7.49
CA LEU A 98 -7.59 -8.80 -7.49
C LEU A 98 -8.05 -9.54 -8.75
N LEU A 99 -7.51 -9.16 -9.92
CA LEU A 99 -7.78 -9.85 -11.18
C LEU A 99 -7.32 -11.32 -11.14
N ALA A 100 -6.13 -11.59 -10.60
CA ALA A 100 -5.64 -12.96 -10.41
C ALA A 100 -6.56 -13.75 -9.46
N SER A 101 -7.11 -13.11 -8.44
CA SER A 101 -8.02 -13.73 -7.47
C SER A 101 -9.32 -14.16 -8.12
N MET A 102 -9.92 -13.31 -8.96
CA MET A 102 -11.11 -13.68 -9.73
C MET A 102 -10.86 -14.87 -10.65
N LYS A 103 -9.66 -14.95 -11.24
CA LYS A 103 -9.23 -16.06 -12.10
C LYS A 103 -8.82 -17.32 -11.32
N LYS A 104 -9.04 -17.38 -10.00
CA LYS A 104 -8.66 -18.49 -9.11
C LYS A 104 -7.14 -18.74 -9.05
N ARG A 105 -6.31 -17.75 -9.40
CA ARG A 105 -4.84 -17.83 -9.40
C ARG A 105 -4.27 -17.36 -8.07
N LEU A 106 -4.64 -18.02 -6.97
CA LEU A 106 -4.36 -17.51 -5.62
C LEU A 106 -2.87 -17.48 -5.26
N THR A 107 -2.04 -18.40 -5.77
CA THR A 107 -0.58 -18.28 -5.66
C THR A 107 -0.07 -16.94 -6.20
N VAL A 108 -0.59 -16.51 -7.35
CA VAL A 108 -0.22 -15.22 -7.97
C VAL A 108 -0.79 -14.07 -7.17
N THR A 109 -2.06 -14.14 -6.73
CA THR A 109 -2.66 -13.14 -5.85
C THR A 109 -1.82 -12.89 -4.61
N PHE A 110 -1.46 -13.93 -3.87
CA PHE A 110 -0.68 -13.80 -2.64
C PHE A 110 0.77 -13.38 -2.89
N ALA A 111 1.36 -13.78 -4.03
CA ALA A 111 2.67 -13.27 -4.43
C ALA A 111 2.64 -11.74 -4.67
N LEU A 112 1.60 -11.24 -5.34
CA LEU A 112 1.45 -9.82 -5.68
C LEU A 112 1.14 -8.94 -4.45
N ILE A 113 0.18 -9.32 -3.61
CA ILE A 113 -0.19 -8.49 -2.43
C ILE A 113 0.95 -8.36 -1.41
N ARG A 114 1.96 -9.24 -1.47
CA ARG A 114 3.12 -9.13 -0.57
C ARG A 114 3.79 -7.78 -0.69
N LYS A 115 3.97 -7.27 -1.91
CA LYS A 115 4.77 -6.05 -2.12
C LYS A 115 4.12 -4.79 -1.52
N PRO A 116 2.84 -4.48 -1.81
CA PRO A 116 2.14 -3.34 -1.19
C PRO A 116 2.18 -3.34 0.33
N PHE A 117 1.91 -4.49 0.97
CA PHE A 117 1.67 -4.52 2.41
C PHE A 117 2.90 -4.85 3.25
N VAL A 118 3.82 -5.69 2.74
CA VAL A 118 5.01 -6.13 3.51
C VAL A 118 6.21 -5.22 3.23
N PHE A 119 6.27 -4.58 2.07
CA PHE A 119 7.41 -3.72 1.70
C PHE A 119 6.99 -2.25 1.56
N ASP A 120 6.08 -1.93 0.65
CA ASP A 120 5.78 -0.53 0.31
C ASP A 120 5.17 0.23 1.50
N LEU A 121 4.30 -0.42 2.28
CA LEU A 121 3.76 0.15 3.51
C LEU A 121 4.84 0.55 4.51
N ILE A 122 5.92 -0.25 4.67
CA ILE A 122 7.02 0.11 5.55
C ILE A 122 7.69 1.40 5.07
N ILE A 123 7.92 1.50 3.75
CA ILE A 123 8.54 2.68 3.16
C ILE A 123 7.65 3.91 3.37
N LEU A 124 6.34 3.80 3.15
CA LEU A 124 5.37 4.89 3.40
C LEU A 124 5.40 5.35 4.86
N LEU A 125 5.34 4.41 5.82
CA LEU A 125 5.35 4.73 7.23
C LEU A 125 6.67 5.38 7.65
N ARG A 126 7.82 4.84 7.22
CA ARG A 126 9.13 5.41 7.56
C ARG A 126 9.31 6.80 6.98
N LEU A 127 8.93 7.01 5.72
CA LEU A 127 9.05 8.29 5.03
C LEU A 127 8.40 9.44 5.82
N TYR A 128 7.29 9.15 6.52
CA TYR A 128 6.47 10.18 7.16
C TYR A 128 6.51 10.18 8.69
N LEU A 129 6.93 9.07 9.31
CA LEU A 129 6.94 8.91 10.76
C LEU A 129 8.35 8.79 11.35
N THR A 130 9.40 8.78 10.52
CA THR A 130 10.78 8.94 11.00
C THR A 130 11.43 10.19 10.39
N GLU A 131 12.14 10.95 11.23
CA GLU A 131 12.79 12.20 10.82
C GLU A 131 14.03 11.97 9.95
N ASP A 132 14.64 10.79 10.06
CA ASP A 132 15.92 10.43 9.46
C ASP A 132 15.80 9.79 8.07
N PHE A 133 14.59 9.43 7.61
CA PHE A 133 14.42 8.62 6.40
C PHE A 133 15.03 9.27 5.17
N ILE A 134 14.68 10.53 4.87
CA ILE A 134 15.19 11.25 3.70
C ILE A 134 16.70 11.47 3.79
N GLN A 135 17.21 11.82 4.97
CA GLN A 135 18.65 11.96 5.18
C GLN A 135 19.38 10.65 4.87
N GLN A 136 18.92 9.52 5.39
CA GLN A 136 19.54 8.22 5.15
C GLN A 136 19.40 7.79 3.69
N PHE A 137 18.24 8.01 3.08
CA PHE A 137 18.00 7.73 1.67
C PHE A 137 18.97 8.48 0.76
N ASN A 138 19.30 9.73 1.08
CA ASN A 138 20.21 10.55 0.29
C ASN A 138 21.70 10.27 0.54
N THR A 139 22.08 9.70 1.69
CA THR A 139 23.48 9.66 2.13
C THR A 139 24.06 8.27 2.33
N ILE A 140 23.24 7.23 2.50
CA ILE A 140 23.69 5.86 2.76
C ILE A 140 23.57 5.04 1.48
N GLU A 141 24.69 4.70 0.86
CA GLU A 141 24.79 3.97 -0.43
C GLU A 141 24.01 2.64 -0.48
N LYS A 142 23.87 1.96 0.66
CA LYS A 142 23.17 0.66 0.79
C LYS A 142 22.02 0.74 1.79
N PHE A 143 21.30 1.87 1.80
CA PHE A 143 20.16 2.05 2.67
C PHE A 143 19.05 1.06 2.32
N ASP A 144 18.72 0.16 3.24
CA ASP A 144 17.57 -0.72 3.09
C ASP A 144 16.32 0.01 3.60
N THR A 145 15.49 0.44 2.66
CA THR A 145 14.26 1.21 2.92
C THR A 145 13.19 0.38 3.62
N THR A 146 13.29 -0.95 3.59
CA THR A 146 12.28 -1.87 4.15
C THR A 146 12.71 -2.53 5.45
N LYS A 147 14.01 -2.51 5.78
CA LYS A 147 14.52 -3.16 6.98
C LYS A 147 14.30 -2.30 8.22
N LEU A 148 13.61 -2.90 9.18
CA LEU A 148 13.41 -2.39 10.53
C LEU A 148 13.52 -3.54 11.53
N GLU A 149 14.02 -3.24 12.72
CA GLU A 149 13.90 -4.17 13.82
C GLU A 149 12.44 -4.27 14.26
N LYS A 150 12.09 -5.37 14.92
CA LYS A 150 10.70 -5.67 15.28
C LYS A 150 10.07 -4.56 16.14
N ASP A 151 10.82 -4.07 17.12
CA ASP A 151 10.29 -3.10 18.09
C ASP A 151 10.06 -1.74 17.41
N ASP A 152 10.97 -1.31 16.52
CA ASP A 152 10.82 -0.09 15.71
C ASP A 152 9.60 -0.18 14.78
N LEU A 153 9.37 -1.34 14.16
CA LEU A 153 8.20 -1.57 13.31
C LEU A 153 6.88 -1.49 14.12
N ILE A 154 6.85 -2.07 15.32
CA ILE A 154 5.68 -1.97 16.21
C ILE A 154 5.45 -0.52 16.61
N GLU A 155 6.51 0.21 16.94
CA GLU A 155 6.43 1.63 17.29
C GLU A 155 5.88 2.47 16.14
N LEU A 156 6.37 2.26 14.91
CA LEU A 156 5.85 2.93 13.71
C LEU A 156 4.37 2.66 13.47
N ILE A 157 3.94 1.41 13.58
CA ILE A 157 2.53 1.05 13.42
C ILE A 157 1.69 1.70 14.53
N ASN A 158 2.19 1.76 15.77
CA ASN A 158 1.52 2.49 16.86
C ASN A 158 1.41 3.99 16.59
N PHE A 159 2.44 4.61 16.02
CA PHE A 159 2.37 6.03 15.63
C PHE A 159 1.38 6.27 14.50
N SER A 160 1.29 5.35 13.54
CA SER A 160 0.32 5.45 12.44
C SER A 160 -1.13 5.54 12.94
N ALA A 161 -1.45 4.99 14.11
CA ALA A 161 -2.79 5.09 14.72
C ALA A 161 -3.27 6.53 14.89
N LYS A 162 -2.34 7.47 15.12
CA LYS A 162 -2.64 8.89 15.37
C LYS A 162 -3.08 9.62 14.10
N ILE A 163 -2.77 9.08 12.93
CA ILE A 163 -3.11 9.66 11.63
C ILE A 163 -4.32 8.97 10.97
N LEU A 164 -4.81 7.87 11.55
CA LEU A 164 -6.01 7.20 11.07
C LEU A 164 -7.27 7.96 11.49
N ILE A 165 -8.25 7.93 10.62
CA ILE A 165 -9.61 8.41 10.87
C ILE A 165 -10.42 7.28 11.49
N THR A 166 -10.25 6.06 10.97
CA THR A 166 -10.99 4.91 11.44
C THR A 166 -10.43 4.40 12.77
N THR A 167 -11.30 4.32 13.76
CA THR A 167 -10.97 3.72 15.07
C THR A 167 -11.13 2.20 15.08
N ALA A 168 -11.68 1.62 14.01
CA ALA A 168 -11.90 0.18 13.90
C ALA A 168 -10.59 -0.60 13.69
N ILE A 169 -9.51 0.08 13.25
CA ILE A 169 -8.22 -0.55 12.96
C ILE A 169 -7.28 -0.28 14.13
N GLN A 170 -7.02 -1.31 14.93
CA GLN A 170 -6.05 -1.20 16.02
C GLN A 170 -4.63 -1.48 15.52
N PRO A 171 -3.62 -0.73 15.97
CA PRO A 171 -2.22 -0.96 15.58
C PRO A 171 -1.74 -2.39 15.75
N ASN A 172 -2.09 -3.02 16.88
CA ASN A 172 -1.75 -4.42 17.15
C ASN A 172 -2.37 -5.36 16.10
N ASP A 173 -3.57 -5.07 15.62
CA ASP A 173 -4.21 -5.88 14.57
C ASP A 173 -3.45 -5.76 13.25
N VAL A 174 -3.01 -4.54 12.88
CA VAL A 174 -2.19 -4.32 11.68
C VAL A 174 -0.89 -5.12 11.77
N TYR A 175 -0.16 -5.00 12.89
CA TYR A 175 1.08 -5.75 13.10
C TYR A 175 0.84 -7.27 13.04
N ASN A 176 -0.18 -7.76 13.74
CA ASN A 176 -0.48 -9.19 13.79
C ASN A 176 -0.90 -9.74 12.42
N PHE A 177 -1.72 -8.99 11.67
CA PHE A 177 -2.20 -9.43 10.37
C PHE A 177 -1.13 -9.38 9.30
N ILE A 178 -0.17 -8.45 9.35
CA ILE A 178 0.83 -8.31 8.29
C ILE A 178 2.14 -9.01 8.65
N PHE A 179 2.71 -8.73 9.83
CA PHE A 179 4.12 -8.94 10.13
C PHE A 179 4.41 -10.01 11.18
N ASN A 180 3.44 -10.39 12.01
CA ASN A 180 3.69 -11.32 13.12
C ASN A 180 3.98 -12.74 12.64
N LEU A 181 5.26 -13.14 12.67
CA LEU A 181 5.72 -14.45 12.25
C LEU A 181 5.20 -15.60 13.14
N SER A 182 4.74 -15.31 14.36
CA SER A 182 4.14 -16.29 15.26
C SER A 182 2.69 -16.62 14.91
N GLU A 183 2.01 -15.76 14.16
CA GLU A 183 0.64 -15.99 13.67
C GLU A 183 0.67 -16.72 12.34
N SER A 184 0.10 -17.93 12.28
CA SER A 184 0.14 -18.76 11.06
C SER A 184 -0.60 -18.14 9.87
N ASP A 185 -1.58 -17.28 10.14
CA ASP A 185 -2.35 -16.53 9.14
C ASP A 185 -1.86 -15.09 8.96
N SER A 186 -0.70 -14.69 9.49
CA SER A 186 -0.12 -13.39 9.11
C SER A 186 0.24 -13.36 7.63
N LEU A 187 0.11 -12.19 7.01
CA LEU A 187 0.32 -12.00 5.58
C LEU A 187 1.74 -12.40 5.18
N ILE A 188 2.75 -12.07 5.99
CA ILE A 188 4.13 -12.51 5.76
C ILE A 188 4.22 -14.05 5.68
N ASN A 189 3.53 -14.78 6.56
CA ASN A 189 3.53 -16.24 6.56
C ASN A 189 2.72 -16.84 5.40
N ILE A 190 1.57 -16.27 5.06
CA ILE A 190 0.74 -16.73 3.94
C ILE A 190 1.46 -16.49 2.61
N THR A 191 2.01 -15.29 2.40
CA THR A 191 2.72 -14.95 1.17
C THR A 191 4.05 -15.71 1.06
N ASN A 192 4.72 -16.03 2.17
CA ASN A 192 5.86 -16.96 2.15
C ASN A 192 5.46 -18.34 1.59
N ARG A 193 4.29 -18.89 1.96
CA ARG A 193 3.80 -20.16 1.40
C ARG A 193 3.41 -20.05 -0.08
N ALA A 194 2.93 -18.89 -0.52
CA ALA A 194 2.64 -18.64 -1.93
C ALA A 194 3.92 -18.58 -2.77
N LEU A 195 4.99 -17.94 -2.25
CA LEU A 195 6.24 -17.71 -2.99
C LEU A 195 7.23 -18.88 -2.92
N HIS A 196 7.26 -19.60 -1.80
CA HIS A 196 8.21 -20.68 -1.59
C HIS A 196 7.55 -22.05 -1.79
N PRO A 197 8.07 -22.90 -2.68
CA PRO A 197 7.56 -24.26 -2.88
C PRO A 197 7.57 -25.10 -1.60
N SER A 198 8.57 -24.86 -0.73
CA SER A 198 8.69 -25.47 0.58
C SER A 198 9.15 -24.46 1.62
N THR A 199 8.54 -24.46 2.79
CA THR A 199 8.85 -23.61 3.93
C THR A 199 9.30 -24.48 5.10
N THR A 200 10.55 -24.29 5.55
CA THR A 200 11.18 -25.15 6.58
C THR A 200 11.69 -24.36 7.79
N ARG A 201 11.78 -23.03 7.68
CA ARG A 201 12.43 -22.17 8.68
C ARG A 201 11.48 -21.70 9.78
N ASN A 202 10.22 -21.43 9.46
CA ASN A 202 9.22 -21.01 10.45
C ASN A 202 8.25 -22.16 10.72
N LYS A 203 8.12 -22.54 12.00
CA LYS A 203 7.18 -23.59 12.45
C LYS A 203 5.74 -23.31 12.05
N GLN A 204 5.34 -22.04 12.00
CA GLN A 204 3.96 -21.63 11.77
C GLN A 204 3.51 -21.75 10.31
N ASN A 205 4.44 -21.95 9.38
CA ASN A 205 4.12 -22.12 7.98
C ASN A 205 4.82 -23.31 7.34
N LEU A 206 5.21 -24.32 8.12
CA LEU A 206 5.89 -25.51 7.61
C LEU A 206 5.06 -26.21 6.53
N THR A 207 5.72 -26.60 5.45
CA THR A 207 5.11 -27.45 4.44
C THR A 207 4.96 -28.86 4.98
N GLY A 208 3.75 -29.42 4.84
CA GLY A 208 3.46 -30.79 5.26
C GLY A 208 4.19 -31.85 4.41
N LEU A 209 4.20 -33.10 4.90
CA LEU A 209 4.73 -34.24 4.14
C LEU A 209 4.03 -34.35 2.79
N GLN A 210 4.82 -34.60 1.73
CA GLN A 210 4.34 -34.77 0.36
C GLN A 210 3.50 -33.58 -0.16
N ASN A 211 3.73 -32.37 0.35
CA ASN A 211 3.06 -31.15 -0.08
C ASN A 211 4.06 -30.16 -0.71
N ILE A 212 3.61 -29.36 -1.68
CA ILE A 212 4.34 -28.22 -2.24
C ILE A 212 3.43 -26.99 -2.12
N ASN A 213 3.30 -26.49 -0.88
CA ASN A 213 2.49 -25.34 -0.48
C ASN A 213 1.29 -25.06 -1.41
N PHE A 214 1.24 -23.88 -2.03
CA PHE A 214 0.07 -23.46 -2.81
C PHE A 214 -0.06 -24.19 -4.15
N ILE A 215 1.01 -24.84 -4.64
CA ILE A 215 0.97 -25.60 -5.90
C ILE A 215 0.00 -26.77 -5.77
N PHE A 216 -0.10 -27.39 -4.60
CA PHE A 216 -1.01 -28.52 -4.34
C PHE A 216 -2.26 -28.12 -3.57
N SER A 217 -2.65 -26.83 -3.59
CA SER A 217 -3.89 -26.39 -2.94
C SER A 217 -5.11 -27.10 -3.51
N THR A 218 -5.83 -27.77 -2.63
CA THR A 218 -7.14 -28.39 -2.90
C THR A 218 -8.24 -27.33 -3.01
N GLU A 219 -9.40 -27.69 -3.56
CA GLU A 219 -10.57 -26.80 -3.63
C GLU A 219 -10.94 -26.18 -2.28
N LYS A 220 -10.88 -26.98 -1.20
CA LYS A 220 -11.14 -26.51 0.16
C LYS A 220 -10.09 -25.51 0.65
N GLU A 221 -8.83 -25.67 0.26
CA GLU A 221 -7.77 -24.72 0.61
C GLU A 221 -7.89 -23.43 -0.20
N ILE A 222 -8.27 -23.52 -1.48
CA ILE A 222 -8.57 -22.35 -2.31
C ILE A 222 -9.72 -21.54 -1.71
N GLU A 223 -10.79 -22.19 -1.25
CA GLU A 223 -11.89 -21.51 -0.56
C GLU A 223 -11.40 -20.81 0.72
N LYS A 224 -10.59 -21.48 1.55
CA LYS A 224 -9.98 -20.87 2.74
C LYS A 224 -9.06 -19.69 2.41
N GLN A 225 -8.33 -19.76 1.29
CA GLN A 225 -7.47 -18.68 0.82
C GLN A 225 -8.30 -17.47 0.40
N TRP A 226 -9.43 -17.66 -0.30
CA TRP A 226 -10.37 -16.57 -0.56
C TRP A 226 -11.02 -16.03 0.71
N ASP A 227 -11.44 -16.90 1.64
CA ASP A 227 -11.98 -16.48 2.95
C ASP A 227 -10.97 -15.59 3.67
N TYR A 228 -9.71 -16.01 3.74
CA TYR A 228 -8.64 -15.20 4.30
C TYR A 228 -8.52 -13.85 3.59
N LEU A 229 -8.35 -13.87 2.25
CA LEU A 229 -8.10 -12.68 1.46
C LEU A 229 -9.20 -11.65 1.68
N TYR A 230 -10.45 -12.02 1.48
CA TYR A 230 -11.56 -11.07 1.50
C TYR A 230 -12.01 -10.70 2.93
N ASN A 231 -11.64 -11.46 3.96
CA ASN A 231 -11.84 -11.04 5.35
C ASN A 231 -10.81 -10.00 5.83
N ARG A 232 -9.61 -9.96 5.22
CA ARG A 232 -8.51 -9.08 5.65
C ARG A 232 -8.30 -7.90 4.70
N LEU A 233 -8.30 -8.14 3.40
CA LEU A 233 -7.89 -7.17 2.38
C LEU A 233 -8.69 -5.86 2.40
N PRO A 234 -10.03 -5.83 2.57
CA PRO A 234 -10.76 -4.57 2.69
C PRO A 234 -10.28 -3.70 3.86
N LEU A 235 -9.96 -4.34 5.01
CA LEU A 235 -9.45 -3.64 6.20
C LEU A 235 -8.04 -3.08 5.94
N LEU A 236 -7.16 -3.90 5.35
CA LEU A 236 -5.79 -3.50 5.03
C LEU A 236 -5.75 -2.38 3.97
N LEU A 237 -6.63 -2.44 2.96
CA LEU A 237 -6.76 -1.36 1.97
C LEU A 237 -7.32 -0.07 2.58
N THR A 238 -8.23 -0.18 3.55
CA THR A 238 -8.72 0.99 4.28
C THR A 238 -7.59 1.64 5.07
N TYR A 239 -6.80 0.84 5.79
CA TYR A 239 -5.62 1.33 6.51
C TYR A 239 -4.61 2.01 5.56
N MET A 240 -4.26 1.35 4.46
CA MET A 240 -3.31 1.88 3.47
C MET A 240 -3.83 3.17 2.82
N LEU A 241 -5.13 3.23 2.49
CA LEU A 241 -5.75 4.43 1.96
C LEU A 241 -5.67 5.59 2.95
N GLU A 242 -5.97 5.38 4.24
CA GLU A 242 -5.90 6.45 5.24
C GLU A 242 -4.46 6.95 5.48
N VAL A 243 -3.48 6.04 5.50
CA VAL A 243 -2.05 6.41 5.57
C VAL A 243 -1.66 7.27 4.37
N ILE A 244 -1.95 6.82 3.15
CA ILE A 244 -1.63 7.56 1.93
C ILE A 244 -2.37 8.90 1.89
N GLU A 245 -3.64 8.92 2.25
CA GLU A 245 -4.46 10.13 2.24
C GLU A 245 -3.92 11.19 3.20
N PHE A 246 -3.49 10.78 4.41
CA PHE A 246 -2.80 11.66 5.34
C PHE A 246 -1.52 12.24 4.73
N MET A 247 -0.66 11.39 4.16
CA MET A 247 0.62 11.81 3.57
C MET A 247 0.41 12.78 2.40
N VAL A 248 -0.50 12.47 1.49
CA VAL A 248 -0.81 13.32 0.33
C VAL A 248 -1.41 14.65 0.80
N ASN A 249 -2.32 14.63 1.77
CA ASN A 249 -2.90 15.86 2.31
C ASN A 249 -1.84 16.74 2.97
N ASP A 250 -0.96 16.15 3.79
CA ASP A 250 0.11 16.90 4.43
C ASP A 250 1.13 17.45 3.41
N THR A 251 1.47 16.68 2.37
CA THR A 251 2.41 17.07 1.32
C THR A 251 1.88 18.20 0.43
N LEU A 252 0.58 18.16 0.09
CA LEU A 252 -0.04 19.11 -0.84
C LEU A 252 -0.85 20.21 -0.19
N LYS A 253 -1.11 20.09 1.12
CA LYS A 253 -2.02 20.96 1.88
C LYS A 253 -3.38 21.06 1.18
N ILE A 254 -3.98 19.89 0.92
CA ILE A 254 -5.29 19.82 0.25
C ILE A 254 -6.34 20.45 1.17
N ASP A 255 -7.33 21.08 0.54
CA ASP A 255 -8.44 21.73 1.23
C ASP A 255 -9.31 20.71 1.99
N ASP A 256 -9.71 21.08 3.21
CA ASP A 256 -10.48 20.23 4.11
C ASP A 256 -11.85 19.85 3.50
N ASP A 257 -12.52 20.73 2.75
CA ASP A 257 -13.82 20.42 2.14
C ASP A 257 -13.69 19.31 1.08
N PHE A 258 -12.58 19.33 0.33
CA PHE A 258 -12.29 18.28 -0.64
C PHE A 258 -12.06 16.93 0.05
N TYR A 259 -11.34 16.94 1.17
CA TYR A 259 -11.13 15.75 1.99
C TYR A 259 -12.45 15.21 2.57
N PHE A 260 -13.31 16.07 3.14
CA PHE A 260 -14.63 15.67 3.64
C PHE A 260 -15.50 15.05 2.54
N LYS A 261 -15.44 15.57 1.31
CA LYS A 261 -16.17 15.01 0.17
C LYS A 261 -15.76 13.57 -0.13
N ARG A 262 -14.46 13.25 -0.06
CA ARG A 262 -13.95 11.88 -0.26
C ARG A 262 -14.42 10.93 0.83
N LEU A 263 -14.38 11.37 2.09
CA LEU A 263 -14.88 10.57 3.21
C LEU A 263 -16.37 10.28 3.10
N LYS A 264 -17.17 11.29 2.69
CA LYS A 264 -18.60 11.10 2.44
C LYS A 264 -18.83 10.10 1.32
N TYR A 265 -18.12 10.21 0.21
CA TYR A 265 -18.22 9.26 -0.91
C TYR A 265 -17.86 7.82 -0.49
N ARG A 266 -16.78 7.65 0.30
CA ARG A 266 -16.40 6.37 0.90
C ARG A 266 -17.52 5.82 1.79
N ALA A 267 -18.07 6.62 2.70
CA ALA A 267 -19.14 6.21 3.60
C ALA A 267 -20.42 5.80 2.84
N GLU A 268 -20.79 6.56 1.81
CA GLU A 268 -21.92 6.25 0.92
C GLU A 268 -21.71 4.91 0.20
N PHE A 269 -20.53 4.68 -0.40
CA PHE A 269 -20.25 3.41 -1.08
C PHE A 269 -20.26 2.21 -0.13
N LEU A 270 -19.73 2.38 1.10
CA LEU A 270 -19.71 1.32 2.10
C LEU A 270 -21.13 1.03 2.65
N SER A 271 -21.98 2.05 2.78
CA SER A 271 -23.34 1.95 3.33
C SER A 271 -24.44 1.57 2.32
N ASN A 272 -24.36 2.01 1.06
CA ASN A 272 -25.43 1.91 0.05
C ASN A 272 -25.90 0.50 -0.35
N LYS A 273 -25.32 -0.57 0.21
CA LYS A 273 -25.83 -1.95 0.04
C LYS A 273 -26.12 -2.70 1.35
N MET A 274 -26.01 -2.05 2.53
CA MET A 274 -26.58 -2.62 3.75
C MET A 274 -28.12 -2.67 3.72
N ASN A 275 -28.75 -1.86 2.86
CA ASN A 275 -30.21 -1.77 2.71
C ASN A 275 -30.80 -2.68 1.61
N ASN A 276 -29.98 -3.49 0.93
CA ASN A 276 -30.44 -4.48 -0.05
C ASN A 276 -30.19 -5.91 0.47
N LYS A 277 -30.73 -6.20 1.65
CA LYS A 277 -30.91 -7.55 2.18
C LYS A 277 -32.40 -7.87 2.24
#